data_AF-A0AAP6ZL49-F1
#
_entry.id   AF-A0AAP6ZL49-F1
#
_cell.length_a   1.000
_cell.length_b   1.000
_cell.length_c   1.000
_cell.angle_alpha   90.00
_cell.angle_beta   90.00
_cell.angle_gamma   90.00
#
_symmetry.space_group_name_H-M   'P 1'
#
loop_
_entity.id
_entity.type
_entity.pdbx_description
1 polymer ?
#
loop_
_entity_poly.entity_id
_entity_poly.type
_entity_poly.pdbx_seq_one_letter_code
_entity_poly.pdbx_strand_id
1 'polypeptide(L)'
;MKWTDISTTQSGYRGELEVLEGQTPHERLGISTTATLSEAKKAYKEKVKLYHPDRTDDFMSQYSSEVVKLLNDAIKRIKKAHGK
;
A
#
# COMPACT_ATOMS: atom_id res chain seq x y z
N MET A 1 -35.39 -0.08 15.39
CA MET A 1 -34.07 -0.35 14.81
C MET A 1 -33.15 0.79 15.19
N LYS A 2 -32.10 0.53 15.99
CA LYS A 2 -31.12 1.56 16.35
C LYS A 2 -30.12 1.66 15.21
N TRP A 3 -30.17 2.75 14.45
CA TRP A 3 -29.09 3.11 13.53
C TRP A 3 -27.87 3.43 14.39
N THR A 4 -26.89 2.53 14.41
CA THR A 4 -25.56 2.86 14.93
C THR A 4 -24.90 3.79 13.93
N ASP A 5 -24.79 5.04 14.37
CA ASP A 5 -24.07 6.08 13.67
C ASP A 5 -22.59 5.69 13.56
N ILE A 6 -22.15 5.34 12.35
CA ILE A 6 -20.76 4.98 12.04
C ILE A 6 -19.80 6.18 12.17
N SER A 7 -20.31 7.38 12.48
CA SER A 7 -19.48 8.59 12.62
C SER A 7 -19.00 8.83 14.06
N THR A 8 -19.43 8.02 15.02
CA THR A 8 -18.92 8.06 16.40
C THR A 8 -17.58 7.31 16.50
N THR A 9 -16.52 7.97 16.01
CA THR A 9 -15.19 8.05 16.63
C THR A 9 -15.00 7.23 17.91
N GLN A 10 -14.68 5.93 17.80
CA GLN A 10 -13.99 5.17 18.86
C GLN A 10 -13.44 3.79 18.48
N SER A 11 -13.52 3.35 17.21
CA SER A 11 -12.91 2.09 16.80
C SER A 11 -12.26 2.21 15.44
N GLY A 12 -10.96 2.52 15.44
CA GLY A 12 -9.97 1.86 14.59
C GLY A 12 -10.20 1.80 13.08
N TYR A 13 -11.08 2.61 12.49
CA TYR A 13 -11.17 2.72 11.04
C TYR A 13 -9.98 3.55 10.54
N ARG A 14 -8.78 3.00 10.70
CA ARG A 14 -7.61 3.44 9.96
C ARG A 14 -7.95 3.20 8.51
N GLY A 15 -7.99 4.27 7.72
CA GLY A 15 -8.13 4.11 6.27
C GLY A 15 -7.10 3.09 5.79
N GLU A 16 -7.45 2.27 4.81
CA GLU A 16 -6.56 1.24 4.29
C GLU A 16 -5.19 1.85 3.87
N LEU A 17 -5.18 3.14 3.46
CA LEU A 17 -3.98 3.96 3.27
C LEU A 17 -3.15 4.14 4.54
N GLU A 18 -3.77 4.50 5.67
CA GLU A 18 -3.09 4.78 6.94
C GLU A 18 -2.46 3.49 7.51
N VAL A 19 -3.13 2.36 7.30
CA VAL A 19 -2.58 1.03 7.61
C VAL A 19 -1.40 0.70 6.69
N LEU A 20 -1.46 1.07 5.40
CA LEU A 20 -0.34 0.92 4.47
C LEU A 20 0.83 1.85 4.79
N GLU A 21 0.59 3.08 5.26
CA GLU A 21 1.64 4.02 5.65
C GLU A 21 2.42 3.51 6.87
N GLY A 22 1.72 2.97 7.86
CA GLY A 22 2.31 2.44 9.09
C GLY A 22 3.10 1.13 8.92
N GLN A 23 2.91 0.43 7.81
CA GLN A 23 3.61 -0.83 7.53
C GLN A 23 5.04 -0.62 7.05
N THR A 24 5.91 -1.60 7.33
CA THR A 24 7.28 -1.61 6.80
C THR A 24 7.28 -1.76 5.27
N PRO A 25 8.36 -1.34 4.56
CA PRO A 25 8.44 -1.49 3.10
C PRO A 25 8.18 -2.92 2.59
N HIS A 26 8.60 -3.93 3.34
CA HIS A 26 8.38 -5.33 3.00
C HIS A 26 6.91 -5.73 3.19
N GLU A 27 6.29 -5.34 4.31
CA GLU A 27 4.86 -5.58 4.56
C GLU A 27 3.95 -4.85 3.56
N ARG A 28 4.28 -3.60 3.21
CA ARG A 28 3.56 -2.84 2.17
C ARG A 28 3.55 -3.56 0.83
N LEU A 29 4.62 -4.27 0.50
CA LEU A 29 4.72 -5.06 -0.73
C LEU A 29 4.15 -6.48 -0.56
N GLY A 30 3.82 -6.90 0.67
CA GLY A 30 3.34 -8.25 0.98
C GLY A 30 4.44 -9.30 0.83
N ILE A 31 5.69 -8.92 1.03
CA ILE A 31 6.86 -9.79 0.88
C ILE A 31 7.53 -10.01 2.24
N SER A 32 8.23 -11.13 2.37
CA SER A 32 9.05 -11.40 3.55
C SER A 32 10.14 -10.33 3.72
N THR A 33 10.54 -10.06 4.96
CA THR A 33 11.70 -9.21 5.27
C THR A 33 13.01 -9.78 4.73
N THR A 34 13.03 -11.08 4.41
CA THR A 34 14.14 -11.80 3.78
C THR A 34 14.02 -11.88 2.25
N ALA A 35 12.96 -11.33 1.66
CA ALA A 35 12.71 -11.45 0.23
C ALA A 35 13.82 -10.79 -0.59
N THR A 36 14.10 -11.40 -1.75
CA THR A 36 15.10 -10.88 -2.68
C THR A 36 14.58 -9.65 -3.41
N LEU A 37 15.50 -8.83 -3.93
CA LEU A 37 15.15 -7.68 -4.78
C LEU A 37 14.24 -8.06 -5.97
N SER A 38 14.41 -9.27 -6.50
CA SER A 38 13.61 -9.79 -7.61
C SER A 38 12.16 -10.01 -7.21
N GLU A 39 11.93 -10.63 -6.04
CA GLU A 39 10.60 -10.84 -5.48
C GLU A 39 9.93 -9.51 -5.12
N ALA A 40 10.68 -8.56 -4.56
CA ALA A 40 10.15 -7.22 -4.28
C ALA A 40 9.66 -6.51 -5.55
N LYS A 41 10.43 -6.59 -6.65
CA LYS A 41 10.04 -6.05 -7.97
C LYS A 41 8.80 -6.74 -8.54
N LYS A 42 8.70 -8.07 -8.38
CA LYS A 42 7.55 -8.83 -8.86
C LYS A 42 6.28 -8.42 -8.10
N ALA A 43 6.32 -8.43 -6.78
CA ALA A 43 5.20 -8.03 -5.92
C ALA A 43 4.77 -6.58 -6.17
N TYR A 44 5.74 -5.67 -6.34
CA TYR A 44 5.47 -4.28 -6.73
C TYR A 44 4.69 -4.19 -8.04
N LYS A 45 5.12 -4.92 -9.07
CA LYS A 45 4.47 -4.88 -10.39
C LYS A 45 3.05 -5.43 -10.34
N GLU A 46 2.81 -6.46 -9.54
CA GLU A 46 1.48 -7.02 -9.33
C GLU A 46 0.56 -6.04 -8.57
N LYS A 47 1.03 -5.42 -7.49
CA LYS A 47 0.26 -4.42 -6.75
C LYS A 47 0.00 -3.16 -7.57
N VAL A 48 0.99 -2.62 -8.27
CA VAL A 48 0.78 -1.46 -9.14
C VAL A 48 -0.22 -1.77 -10.24
N LYS A 49 -0.21 -2.98 -10.82
CA LYS A 49 -1.20 -3.37 -11.83
C LYS A 49 -2.62 -3.43 -11.28
N LEU A 50 -2.78 -3.71 -9.99
CA LEU A 50 -4.06 -3.76 -9.29
C LEU A 50 -4.56 -2.35 -8.92
N TYR A 51 -3.67 -1.49 -8.42
CA TYR A 51 -3.98 -0.15 -7.95
C TYR A 51 -3.57 0.95 -8.94
N HIS A 52 -3.40 0.66 -10.23
CA HIS A 52 -2.97 1.69 -11.19
C HIS A 52 -4.11 2.69 -11.41
N PRO A 53 -3.88 4.01 -11.28
CA PRO A 53 -4.94 5.01 -11.45
C PRO A 53 -5.60 4.94 -12.83
N ASP A 54 -4.85 4.58 -13.87
CA ASP A 54 -5.38 4.38 -15.25
C ASP A 54 -6.39 3.22 -15.39
N ARG A 55 -6.42 2.31 -14.41
CA ARG A 55 -7.32 1.14 -14.38
C ARG A 55 -8.42 1.26 -13.35
N THR A 56 -8.43 2.33 -12.55
CA THR A 56 -9.41 2.55 -11.50
C THR A 56 -10.24 3.78 -11.82
N ASP A 57 -11.54 3.74 -11.52
CA ASP A 57 -12.44 4.89 -11.66
C ASP A 57 -11.89 6.16 -10.98
N ASP A 58 -12.32 7.33 -11.46
CA ASP A 58 -11.95 8.66 -10.94
C ASP A 58 -12.05 8.76 -9.41
N PHE A 59 -13.07 8.11 -8.83
CA PHE A 59 -13.27 8.05 -7.38
C PHE A 59 -12.10 7.38 -6.64
N MET A 60 -11.52 6.34 -7.23
CA MET A 60 -10.40 5.58 -6.68
C MET A 60 -9.05 6.11 -7.19
N SER A 61 -9.02 6.98 -8.20
CA SER A 61 -7.78 7.51 -8.78
C SER A 61 -6.89 8.21 -7.74
N GLN A 62 -7.49 8.99 -6.83
CA GLN A 62 -6.75 9.63 -5.73
C GLN A 62 -6.15 8.59 -4.77
N TYR A 63 -6.94 7.59 -4.37
CA TYR A 63 -6.49 6.48 -3.52
C TYR A 63 -5.36 5.67 -4.19
N SER A 64 -5.58 5.26 -5.43
CA SER A 64 -4.64 4.54 -6.29
C SER A 64 -3.31 5.28 -6.44
N SER A 65 -3.34 6.60 -6.66
CA SER A 65 -2.15 7.43 -6.75
C SER A 65 -1.33 7.40 -5.46
N GLU A 66 -1.98 7.54 -4.30
CA GLU A 66 -1.32 7.47 -2.99
C GLU A 66 -0.72 6.08 -2.73
N VAL A 67 -1.47 5.00 -3.01
CA VAL A 67 -0.96 3.63 -2.90
C VAL A 67 0.27 3.42 -3.79
N VAL A 68 0.23 3.86 -5.05
CA VAL A 68 1.36 3.73 -5.98
C VAL A 68 2.58 4.52 -5.49
N LYS A 69 2.41 5.71 -4.90
CA LYS A 69 3.51 6.46 -4.29
C LYS A 69 4.13 5.67 -3.12
N LEU A 70 3.31 5.09 -2.24
CA LEU A 70 3.78 4.27 -1.12
C LEU A 70 4.54 3.02 -1.59
N LEU A 71 4.07 2.36 -2.64
CA LEU A 71 4.73 1.20 -3.24
C LEU A 71 6.08 1.58 -3.89
N ASN A 72 6.14 2.73 -4.55
CA ASN A 72 7.38 3.26 -5.13
C ASN A 72 8.45 3.54 -4.06
N ASP A 73 8.04 4.19 -2.97
CA ASP A 73 8.92 4.47 -1.84
C ASP A 73 9.42 3.18 -1.17
N ALA A 74 8.54 2.18 -1.01
CA ALA A 74 8.89 0.88 -0.46
C ALA A 74 9.99 0.18 -1.29
N ILE A 75 9.84 0.09 -2.62
CA ILE A 75 10.86 -0.49 -3.48
C ILE A 75 12.17 0.30 -3.45
N LYS A 76 12.11 1.63 -3.37
CA LYS A 76 13.30 2.47 -3.31
C LYS A 76 14.11 2.18 -2.04
N ARG A 77 13.43 2.02 -0.90
CA ARG A 77 14.04 1.64 0.38
C ARG A 77 14.63 0.24 0.34
N ILE A 78 13.93 -0.74 -0.23
CA ILE A 78 14.44 -2.12 -0.38
C ILE A 78 15.65 -2.15 -1.30
N LYS A 79 15.62 -1.44 -2.43
CA LYS A 79 16.78 -1.29 -3.33
C LYS A 79 17.99 -0.70 -2.61
N LYS A 80 17.78 0.30 -1.75
CA LYS A 80 18.87 0.91 -0.96
C LYS A 80 19.41 -0.04 0.11
N ALA A 81 18.55 -0.85 0.73
CA ALA A 81 18.94 -1.83 1.74
C ALA A 81 19.70 -3.03 1.17
N HIS A 82 19.30 -3.53 -0.01
CA HIS A 82 19.97 -4.64 -0.73
C HIS A 82 21.21 -4.19 -1.53
N GLY A 83 21.37 -2.90 -1.77
CA GLY A 83 22.48 -2.34 -2.56
C GLY A 83 23.77 -2.07 -1.78
N LYS A 84 24.03 -2.77 -0.67
CA LYS A 84 25.26 -2.64 0.13
C LYS A 84 26.04 -3.95 0.14
#